data_AF-A0A852VSR3-F1
#
_entry.id   AF-A0A852VSR3-F1
#
_cell.length_a   1.000
_cell.length_b   1.000
_cell.length_c   1.000
_cell.angle_alpha   90.00
_cell.angle_beta   90.00
_cell.angle_gamma   90.00
#
_symmetry.space_group_name_H-M   'P 1'
#
loop_
_entity.id
_entity.type
_entity.pdbx_description
1 polymer ?
#
loop_
_entity_poly.entity_id
_entity_poly.type
_entity_poly.pdbx_seq_one_letter_code
_entity_poly.pdbx_strand_id
1 'polypeptide(L)' 'MPYTTADGKEREWFALGLAPRKAALTLYGLTYYGPNQDLLDRLGKHTAGKGCLYVKRLSDIDEDVLREMVQRSWRTNADA' A
#
# COMPACT_ATOMS: atom_id res chain seq x y z
N MET A 1 7.61 -7.71 10.29
CA MET A 1 7.29 -7.33 11.71
C MET A 1 5.96 -7.89 12.21
N PRO A 2 5.95 -8.59 13.36
CA PRO A 2 4.71 -9.00 14.03
C PRO A 2 4.06 -7.84 14.81
N TYR A 3 2.74 -7.87 14.95
CA TYR A 3 1.96 -6.96 15.79
C TYR A 3 1.23 -7.75 16.87
N THR A 4 1.10 -7.16 18.05
CA THR A 4 0.40 -7.79 19.18
C THR A 4 -1.08 -7.40 19.17
N THR A 5 -1.94 -8.41 19.10
CA THR A 5 -3.39 -8.23 19.24
C THR A 5 -3.81 -8.11 20.71
N ALA A 6 -5.04 -7.65 20.97
CA ALA A 6 -5.57 -7.49 22.34
C ALA A 6 -5.50 -8.77 23.19
N ASP A 7 -5.47 -9.95 22.55
CA ASP A 7 -5.32 -11.26 23.20
C ASP A 7 -3.86 -11.60 23.54
N GLY A 8 -2.91 -10.68 23.39
CA GLY A 8 -1.48 -10.87 23.68
C GLY A 8 -0.73 -11.71 22.63
N LYS A 9 -1.42 -12.18 21.58
CA LYS A 9 -0.80 -12.96 20.50
C LYS A 9 -0.14 -12.05 19.47
N GLU A 10 1.10 -12.40 19.14
CA GLU A 10 1.81 -11.85 18.00
C GLU A 10 1.26 -12.45 16.70
N ARG A 11 1.11 -11.59 15.69
CA ARG A 11 0.65 -11.96 14.36
C ARG A 11 1.50 -11.25 13.35
N GLU A 12 1.77 -11.90 12.23
CA GLU A 12 2.47 -11.25 11.13
C GLU A 12 1.51 -10.32 10.38
N TRP A 13 2.02 -9.13 10.04
CA TRP A 13 1.34 -8.24 9.12
C TRP A 13 1.66 -8.69 7.69
N PHE A 14 0.71 -8.50 6.77
CA PHE A 14 0.93 -8.80 5.36
C PHE A 14 1.94 -7.82 4.75
N ALA A 15 2.71 -8.27 3.75
CA ALA A 15 3.61 -7.40 3.01
C ALA A 15 2.83 -6.38 2.15
N LEU A 16 1.75 -6.82 1.51
CA LEU A 16 0.84 -5.99 0.70
C LEU A 16 -0.61 -6.43 0.93
N GLY A 17 -1.55 -5.49 0.87
CA GLY A 17 -2.96 -5.80 1.08
C GLY A 17 -3.89 -4.82 0.37
N LEU A 18 -5.11 -5.28 0.10
CA LEU A 18 -6.18 -4.48 -0.50
C LEU A 18 -7.47 -4.63 0.32
N ALA A 19 -8.12 -3.50 0.62
CA ALA A 19 -9.47 -3.48 1.16
C ALA A 19 -10.39 -2.68 0.24
N PRO A 20 -11.42 -3.32 -0.35
CA PRO A 20 -12.48 -2.59 -1.02
C PRO A 20 -13.35 -1.90 0.03
N ARG A 21 -13.45 -0.57 -0.03
CA ARG A 21 -14.37 0.20 0.81
C ARG A 21 -15.36 0.97 -0.07
N LYS A 22 -16.51 1.33 0.51
CA LYS A 22 -17.59 2.03 -0.19
C LYS A 22 -17.15 3.33 -0.88
N ALA A 23 -16.19 4.06 -0.29
CA ALA A 23 -15.73 5.35 -0.81
C ALA A 23 -14.47 5.29 -1.68
N ALA A 24 -13.60 4.30 -1.46
CA ALA A 24 -12.32 4.15 -2.15
C ALA A 24 -11.73 2.74 -1.93
N LEU A 25 -10.93 2.29 -2.89
CA LEU A 25 -10.00 1.18 -2.71
C LEU A 25 -8.86 1.63 -1.80
N THR A 26 -8.59 0.86 -0.74
CA THR A 26 -7.44 1.09 0.13
C THR A 26 -6.37 0.05 -0.15
N LEU A 27 -5.19 0.50 -0.54
CA LEU A 27 -4.00 -0.31 -0.78
C LEU A 27 -3.02 -0.09 0.38
N TYR A 28 -2.57 -1.17 0.99
CA TYR A 28 -1.69 -1.14 2.16
C TYR A 28 -0.30 -1.66 1.81
N GLY A 29 0.71 -1.14 2.49
CA GLY A 29 2.11 -1.57 2.31
C GLY A 29 2.83 -0.90 1.14
N LEU A 30 2.13 -0.09 0.33
CA LEU A 30 2.72 0.62 -0.81
C LEU A 30 3.54 1.86 -0.44
N THR A 31 3.41 2.37 0.79
CA THR A 31 4.08 3.60 1.25
C THR A 31 4.75 3.43 2.61
N TYR A 32 4.91 2.19 3.08
CA TYR A 32 5.35 1.89 4.45
C TYR A 32 6.87 1.93 4.61
N TYR A 33 7.63 1.31 3.70
CA TYR A 33 9.10 1.20 3.79
C TYR A 33 9.81 1.94 2.65
N GLY A 34 9.72 3.27 2.69
CA GLY A 34 10.48 4.15 1.81
C GLY A 34 9.62 5.09 0.99
N PRO A 35 10.19 6.25 0.58
CA PRO A 35 9.47 7.22 -0.22
C PRO A 35 9.33 6.67 -1.64
N ASN A 36 8.18 6.05 -1.92
CA ASN A 36 7.70 5.86 -3.30
C ASN A 36 7.19 7.20 -3.88
N GLN A 37 7.76 8.33 -3.45
CA GLN A 37 7.28 9.66 -3.79
C GLN A 37 7.34 9.90 -5.30
N ASP A 38 8.41 9.40 -5.93
CA ASP A 38 8.62 9.41 -7.39
C ASP A 38 7.52 8.67 -8.16
N LEU A 39 7.03 7.55 -7.61
CA LEU A 39 5.94 6.78 -8.22
C LEU A 39 4.58 7.38 -7.88
N LEU A 40 4.39 7.90 -6.68
CA LEU A 40 3.16 8.59 -6.27
C LEU A 40 2.89 9.81 -7.17
N ASP A 41 3.92 10.59 -7.50
CA ASP A 41 3.78 11.76 -8.37
C ASP A 41 3.31 11.40 -9.79
N ARG A 42 3.64 10.19 -10.26
CA ARG A 42 3.26 9.66 -11.58
C ARG A 42 1.96 8.87 -11.57
N LEU A 43 1.47 8.45 -10.40
CA LEU A 43 0.36 7.51 -10.27
C LEU A 43 -0.97 8.09 -10.74
N GLY A 44 -1.19 9.41 -10.64
CA GLY A 44 -2.47 10.05 -10.95
C GLY A 44 -3.26 10.41 -9.70
N LYS A 45 -4.61 10.40 -9.76
CA LYS A 45 -5.45 10.90 -8.66
C LYS A 45 -5.52 9.88 -7.52
N HIS A 46 -4.80 10.16 -6.45
CA HIS A 46 -4.77 9.33 -5.26
C HIS A 46 -4.74 10.17 -3.99
N THR A 47 -4.90 9.52 -2.84
CA THR A 47 -4.65 10.13 -1.53
C THR A 47 -3.74 9.19 -0.74
N ALA A 48 -2.64 9.70 -0.21
CA ALA A 48 -1.71 8.92 0.62
C ALA A 48 -1.96 9.19 2.11
N GLY A 49 -2.00 8.14 2.91
CA GLY A 49 -2.00 8.18 4.38
C GLY A 49 -0.72 7.60 4.96
N LYS A 50 -0.71 7.36 6.28
CA LYS A 50 0.43 6.71 6.97
C LYS A 50 0.50 5.22 6.63
N GLY A 51 1.14 4.88 5.50
CA GLY A 51 1.34 3.50 5.05
C GLY A 51 0.24 2.92 4.16
N CYS A 52 -0.75 3.73 3.80
CA CYS A 52 -1.87 3.35 2.94
C CYS A 52 -2.06 4.34 1.79
N LEU A 53 -2.63 3.84 0.70
CA LEU A 53 -2.92 4.57 -0.51
C LEU A 53 -4.40 4.38 -0.85
N TYR A 54 -5.11 5.48 -1.07
CA TYR A 54 -6.53 5.50 -1.36
C TYR A 54 -6.76 5.91 -2.81
N VAL A 55 -7.52 5.09 -3.53
CA VAL A 55 -7.85 5.31 -4.94
C VAL A 55 -9.36 5.15 -5.12
N LYS A 56 -10.02 6.13 -5.74
CA LYS A 56 -11.47 6.07 -5.96
C LYS A 56 -11.84 5.12 -7.10
N ARG A 57 -11.08 5.15 -8.20
CA ARG A 57 -11.29 4.31 -9.39
C ARG A 57 -9.94 3.94 -9.98
N LEU A 58 -9.80 2.73 -10.50
CA LEU A 58 -8.58 2.31 -11.21
C LEU A 58 -8.34 3.15 -12.47
N SER A 59 -9.40 3.63 -13.12
CA SER A 59 -9.30 4.55 -14.27
C SER A 59 -8.70 5.91 -13.95
N ASP A 60 -8.62 6.28 -12.66
CA ASP A 60 -8.06 7.57 -12.24
C ASP A 60 -6.55 7.50 -11.99
N ILE A 61 -5.97 6.30 -12.11
CA ILE A 61 -4.55 6.02 -11.87
C ILE A 61 -3.90 5.31 -13.06
N ASP A 62 -2.58 5.42 -13.13
CA ASP A 62 -1.75 4.67 -14.07
C ASP A 62 -1.47 3.26 -13.52
N GLU A 63 -1.98 2.24 -14.22
CA GLU A 63 -1.83 0.84 -13.83
C GLU A 63 -0.38 0.33 -13.91
N ASP A 64 0.43 0.87 -14.82
CA ASP A 64 1.83 0.47 -14.95
C ASP A 64 2.66 1.04 -13.79
N VAL A 65 2.38 2.28 -13.39
CA VAL A 65 2.98 2.87 -12.18
C VAL A 65 2.54 2.12 -10.93
N LEU A 66 1.25 1.73 -10.83
CA LEU A 66 0.77 0.91 -9.72
C LEU A 66 1.50 -0.45 -9.66
N ARG A 67 1.72 -1.09 -10.81
CA ARG A 67 2.44 -2.37 -10.89
C ARG A 67 3.89 -2.21 -10.44
N GLU A 68 4.55 -1.13 -10.85
CA GLU A 68 5.92 -0.80 -10.42
C GLU A 68 6.00 -0.59 -8.90
N MET A 69 5.04 0.16 -8.32
CA MET A 69 4.94 0.34 -6.87
C MET A 69 4.77 -0.99 -6.14
N VAL A 70 3.87 -1.86 -6.61
CA VAL A 70 3.64 -3.18 -6.00
C VAL A 70 4.92 -4.01 -6.02
N GLN A 71 5.65 -4.05 -7.13
CA GLN A 71 6.89 -4.82 -7.22
C GLN A 71 7.98 -4.28 -6.29
N ARG A 72 8.15 -2.95 -6.23
CA ARG A 72 9.12 -2.29 -5.38
C ARG A 72 8.79 -2.53 -3.91
N SER A 73 7.54 -2.30 -3.51
CA SER A 73 7.09 -2.53 -2.14
C SER A 73 7.11 -3.99 -1.75
N TRP A 74 6.83 -4.94 -2.65
CA TRP A 74 6.95 -6.36 -2.34
C TRP A 74 8.38 -6.73 -1.97
N ARG A 75 9.39 -6.30 -2.75
CA ARG A 75 10.80 -6.55 -2.43
C ARG A 75 11.18 -5.95 -1.08
N THR A 76 10.84 -4.68 -0.86
CA THR A 76 11.22 -4.02 0.39
C THR A 76 10.51 -4.61 1.61
N ASN A 77 9.23 -4.97 1.50
CA ASN A 77 8.43 -5.43 2.63
C ASN A 77 8.59 -6.93 2.91
N ALA A 78 8.93 -7.75 1.92
CA ALA A 78 9.19 -9.17 2.11
C ALA A 78 10.53 -9.43 2.81
N ASP A 79 11.48 -8.51 2.65
CA ASP A 79 12.80 -8.57 3.27
C ASP A 79 12.86 -7.84 4.64
N ALA A 80 11.73 -7.34 5.17
CA ALA A 80 11.64 -6.45 6.35
C ALA A 80 10.90 -6.99 7.59
#